data_AF-A0A8T3NZA2-F1
#
_entry.id   AF-A0A8T3NZA2-F1
#
_cell.length_a   1.000
_cell.length_b   1.000
_cell.length_c   1.000
_cell.angle_alpha   90.00
_cell.angle_beta   90.00
_cell.angle_gamma   90.00
#
_symmetry.space_group_name_H-M   'P 1'
#
loop_
_entity.id
_entity.type
_entity.pdbx_description
1 polymer ?
#
loop_
_entity_poly.entity_id
_entity_poly.type
_entity_poly.pdbx_seq_one_letter_code
_entity_poly.pdbx_strand_id
1 'polypeptide(L)'
;MLLNDAQIALNDVLVNIKDAADHYDDAAGMLEPDATAALFRELAQQRRDIADELESHIRNLGGLPRNADGDRETVARLLARLKATLSADKRIELLTEREHVEGGIDTMIATALRQDLPADTRDYLQQVRADIEIARQRLAEAKTLPS
;
A
#
# COMPACT_ATOMS: atom_id res chain seq x y z
N MET A 1 3.37 13.74 -25.85
CA MET A 1 3.10 13.97 -24.42
C MET A 1 2.99 12.69 -23.59
N LEU A 2 2.94 11.49 -24.21
CA LEU A 2 2.69 10.18 -23.55
C LEU A 2 3.58 9.82 -22.35
N LEU A 3 4.87 10.18 -22.34
CA LEU A 3 5.76 9.87 -21.22
C LEU A 3 5.33 10.58 -19.93
N ASN A 4 4.76 11.78 -20.06
CA ASN A 4 4.33 12.58 -18.93
C ASN A 4 3.06 12.01 -18.30
N ASP A 5 2.10 11.57 -19.14
CA ASP A 5 0.86 10.96 -18.67
C ASP A 5 1.10 9.64 -17.92
N ALA A 6 2.03 8.80 -18.42
CA ALA A 6 2.45 7.58 -17.74
C ALA A 6 3.13 7.88 -16.39
N GLN A 7 4.06 8.83 -16.35
CA GLN A 7 4.73 9.21 -15.10
C GLN A 7 3.76 9.80 -14.07
N ILE A 8 2.80 10.63 -14.49
CA ILE A 8 1.77 11.18 -13.60
C ILE A 8 0.95 10.05 -13.00
N ALA A 9 0.44 9.13 -13.84
CA ALA A 9 -0.37 8.02 -13.38
C ALA A 9 0.38 7.10 -12.40
N LEU A 10 1.67 6.83 -12.64
CA LEU A 10 2.48 6.02 -11.73
C LEU A 10 2.79 6.75 -10.42
N ASN A 11 3.05 8.06 -10.46
CA ASN A 11 3.26 8.86 -9.25
C ASN A 11 1.99 8.92 -8.39
N ASP A 12 0.81 9.08 -9.01
CA ASP A 12 -0.46 9.04 -8.29
C ASP A 12 -0.66 7.70 -7.56
N VAL A 13 -0.33 6.58 -8.23
CA VAL A 13 -0.34 5.24 -7.61
C VAL A 13 0.66 5.19 -6.44
N LEU A 14 1.90 5.65 -6.65
CA LEU A 14 2.96 5.64 -5.63
C LEU A 14 2.55 6.41 -4.36
N VAL A 15 1.99 7.61 -4.52
CA VAL A 15 1.53 8.43 -3.41
C VAL A 15 0.44 7.71 -2.61
N ASN A 16 -0.53 7.10 -3.29
CA ASN A 16 -1.62 6.39 -2.61
C ASN A 16 -1.15 5.09 -1.91
N ILE A 17 -0.15 4.40 -2.46
CA ILE A 17 0.44 3.22 -1.80
C ILE A 17 1.21 3.65 -0.53
N LYS A 18 1.98 4.75 -0.59
CA LYS A 18 2.69 5.29 0.58
C LYS A 18 1.71 5.75 1.67
N ASP A 19 0.64 6.44 1.28
CA ASP A 19 -0.43 6.88 2.18
C ASP A 19 -1.13 5.69 2.84
N ALA A 20 -1.48 4.65 2.07
CA ALA A 20 -2.04 3.42 2.61
C ALA A 20 -1.11 2.76 3.65
N ALA A 21 0.21 2.75 3.41
CA ALA A 21 1.18 2.18 4.35
C ALA A 21 1.21 2.91 5.70
N ASP A 22 1.13 4.25 5.69
CA ASP A 22 1.10 5.05 6.91
C ASP A 22 -0.24 4.84 7.66
N HIS A 23 -1.34 4.86 6.91
CA HIS A 23 -2.68 4.61 7.44
C HIS A 23 -2.89 3.21 8.03
N TYR A 24 -2.19 2.19 7.54
CA TYR A 24 -2.15 0.88 8.18
C TYR A 24 -1.38 0.88 9.50
N ASP A 25 -0.25 1.59 9.56
CA ASP A 25 0.55 1.71 10.79
C ASP A 25 -0.25 2.43 11.89
N ASP A 26 -0.90 3.55 11.53
CA ASP A 26 -1.78 4.31 12.42
C ASP A 26 -2.95 3.44 12.93
N ALA A 27 -3.63 2.73 12.02
CA ALA A 27 -4.72 1.82 12.39
C ALA A 27 -4.24 0.68 13.31
N ALA A 28 -3.04 0.13 13.07
CA ALA A 28 -2.45 -0.88 13.95
C ALA A 28 -2.06 -0.34 15.32
N GLY A 29 -1.74 0.95 15.42
CA GLY A 29 -1.43 1.66 16.66
C GLY A 29 -2.67 1.92 17.53
N MET A 30 -3.83 2.07 16.90
CA MET A 30 -5.11 2.26 17.59
C MET A 30 -5.65 0.96 18.20
N LEU A 31 -5.31 -0.18 17.62
CA LEU A 31 -5.82 -1.50 18.03
C LEU A 31 -5.01 -2.13 19.18
N GLU A 32 -5.64 -3.04 19.90
CA GLU A 32 -4.92 -3.96 20.80
C GLU A 32 -3.98 -4.86 19.98
N PRO A 33 -2.92 -5.42 20.60
CA PRO A 33 -2.02 -6.35 19.91
C PRO A 33 -2.72 -7.70 19.65
N ASP A 34 -3.62 -7.70 18.67
CA ASP A 34 -4.40 -8.84 18.19
C ASP A 34 -4.07 -9.15 16.72
N ALA A 35 -4.72 -10.18 16.16
CA ALA A 35 -4.49 -10.63 14.78
C ALA A 35 -4.74 -9.52 13.73
N THR A 36 -5.70 -8.62 13.97
CA THR A 36 -6.01 -7.48 13.09
C THR A 36 -4.88 -6.46 13.09
N ALA A 37 -4.35 -6.14 14.27
CA ALA A 37 -3.22 -5.22 14.39
C ALA A 37 -1.94 -5.82 13.78
N ALA A 38 -1.75 -7.13 13.88
CA ALA A 38 -0.66 -7.84 13.18
C ALA A 38 -0.84 -7.75 11.66
N LEU A 39 -2.03 -8.05 11.14
CA LEU A 39 -2.37 -7.94 9.72
C LEU A 39 -2.10 -6.53 9.17
N PHE A 40 -2.52 -5.48 9.89
CA PHE A 40 -2.27 -4.10 9.46
C PHE A 40 -0.77 -3.78 9.40
N ARG A 41 0.05 -4.24 10.36
CA ARG A 41 1.51 -4.04 10.28
C ARG A 41 2.14 -4.78 9.11
N GLU A 42 1.69 -6.00 8.83
CA GLU A 42 2.15 -6.76 7.66
C GLU A 42 1.81 -6.03 6.36
N LEU A 43 0.56 -5.58 6.20
CA LEU A 43 0.12 -4.83 5.03
C LEU A 43 0.87 -3.49 4.91
N ALA A 44 1.09 -2.77 6.01
CA ALA A 44 1.90 -1.55 6.01
C ALA A 44 3.30 -1.80 5.44
N GLN A 45 3.96 -2.88 5.87
CA GLN A 45 5.29 -3.22 5.39
C GLN A 45 5.25 -3.60 3.90
N GLN A 46 4.32 -4.45 3.49
CA GLN A 46 4.14 -4.82 2.08
C GLN A 46 3.93 -3.60 1.18
N ARG A 47 3.12 -2.62 1.60
CA ARG A 47 2.90 -1.38 0.85
C ARG A 47 4.16 -0.53 0.74
N ARG A 48 5.02 -0.49 1.78
CA ARG A 48 6.33 0.20 1.71
C ARG A 48 7.26 -0.46 0.71
N ASP A 49 7.35 -1.79 0.74
CA ASP A 49 8.19 -2.55 -0.19
C ASP A 49 7.70 -2.33 -1.65
N ILE A 50 6.38 -2.33 -1.87
CA ILE A 50 5.81 -2.04 -3.19
C ILE A 50 6.12 -0.61 -3.66
N ALA A 51 6.04 0.37 -2.75
CA ALA A 51 6.32 1.76 -3.05
C ALA A 51 7.79 1.98 -3.45
N ASP A 52 8.73 1.35 -2.76
CA ASP A 52 10.17 1.48 -3.05
C ASP A 52 10.51 0.95 -4.46
N GLU A 53 10.00 -0.23 -4.79
CA GLU A 53 10.16 -0.84 -6.11
C GLU A 53 9.47 0.01 -7.19
N LEU A 54 8.22 0.48 -6.96
CA LEU A 54 7.52 1.34 -7.92
C LEU A 54 8.26 2.67 -8.18
N GLU A 55 8.82 3.28 -7.13
CA GLU A 55 9.64 4.49 -7.25
C GLU A 55 10.88 4.24 -8.12
N SER A 56 11.49 3.06 -7.99
CA SER A 56 12.59 2.64 -8.86
C SER A 56 12.17 2.50 -10.32
N HIS A 57 10.97 1.96 -10.60
CA HIS A 57 10.41 1.93 -11.95
C HIS A 57 10.15 3.34 -12.53
N ILE A 58 9.62 4.26 -11.73
CA ILE A 58 9.36 5.66 -12.15
C ILE A 58 10.66 6.40 -12.46
N ARG A 59 11.70 6.24 -11.63
CA ARG A 59 13.01 6.86 -11.85
C ARG A 59 13.66 6.37 -13.15
N ASN A 60 13.59 5.07 -13.41
CA ASN A 60 14.11 4.47 -14.65
C ASN A 60 13.36 4.98 -15.89
N LEU A 61 12.05 5.20 -15.79
CA LEU A 61 11.23 5.82 -16.83
C LEU A 61 11.63 7.28 -17.13
N GLY A 62 12.09 8.02 -16.12
CA GLY A 62 12.56 9.40 -16.24
C GLY A 62 14.00 9.55 -16.71
N GLY A 63 14.73 8.46 -16.94
CA GLY A 63 16.14 8.48 -17.36
C GLY A 63 17.09 9.04 -16.30
N LEU A 64 16.67 9.12 -15.03
CA LEU A 64 17.53 9.57 -13.94
C LEU A 64 18.48 8.42 -13.58
N PRO A 65 19.81 8.63 -13.61
CA PRO A 65 20.77 7.57 -13.32
C PRO A 65 20.56 7.03 -11.90
N ARG A 66 20.77 5.72 -11.76
CA ARG A 66 20.76 4.99 -10.48
C ARG A 66 21.83 5.57 -9.55
N ASN A 67 21.47 6.59 -8.77
CA ASN A 67 22.09 6.74 -7.46
C ASN A 67 21.42 5.69 -6.58
N ALA A 68 22.08 4.53 -6.53
CA ALA A 68 21.82 3.50 -5.56
C ALA A 68 22.24 4.05 -4.19
N ASP A 69 21.38 4.86 -3.58
CA ASP A 69 21.46 5.10 -2.15
C ASP A 69 20.56 4.04 -1.51
N GLY A 70 21.25 2.99 -1.06
CA GLY A 70 20.70 1.99 -0.18
C GLY A 70 20.53 2.61 1.19
N ASP A 71 19.40 3.26 1.40
CA ASP A 71 18.86 3.49 2.73
C ASP A 71 17.57 2.69 2.83
N ARG A 72 17.74 1.39 3.12
CA ARG A 72 16.68 0.65 3.82
C ARG A 72 16.59 1.27 5.21
N GLU A 73 15.94 2.43 5.30
CA GLU A 73 15.57 3.02 6.57
C GLU A 73 14.71 1.98 7.27
N THR A 74 15.28 1.40 8.31
CA THR A 74 14.55 0.59 9.26
C THR A 74 13.53 1.52 9.88
N VAL A 75 12.27 1.47 9.41
CA VAL A 75 11.15 2.20 10.01
C VAL A 75 10.87 1.55 11.37
N ALA A 76 11.73 1.81 12.33
CA ALA A 76 11.48 1.54 13.74
C ALA A 76 10.69 2.74 14.28
N ARG A 77 9.38 2.79 14.01
CA ARG A 77 8.50 3.72 14.73
C ARG A 77 8.15 3.15 16.09
N LEU A 78 8.65 3.83 17.13
CA LEU A 78 8.18 3.71 18.50
C LEU A 78 6.71 4.14 18.56
N LEU A 79 5.79 3.19 18.70
CA LEU A 79 4.40 3.51 19.02
C LEU A 79 4.30 3.84 20.51
N ALA A 80 4.21 5.14 20.79
CA ALA A 80 3.87 5.65 22.11
C ALA A 80 2.47 5.17 22.49
N ARG A 81 2.38 4.55 23.66
CA ARG A 81 1.19 3.89 24.19
C ARG A 81 0.05 4.89 24.41
N LEU A 82 -0.89 4.93 23.47
CA LEU A 82 -2.27 5.37 23.70
C LEU A 82 -3.18 4.23 23.25
N LYS A 83 -3.44 3.29 24.16
CA LYS A 83 -4.36 2.19 23.90
C LYS A 83 -5.76 2.63 24.30
N ALA A 84 -6.62 2.84 23.31
CA ALA A 84 -8.06 2.86 23.51
C ALA A 84 -8.60 1.48 23.12
N THR A 85 -9.43 0.88 23.97
CA THR A 85 -10.17 -0.33 23.58
C THR A 85 -11.19 0.08 22.52
N LEU A 86 -10.92 -0.24 21.25
CA LEU A 86 -11.89 -0.04 20.17
C LEU A 86 -13.02 -1.05 20.28
N SER A 87 -14.26 -0.59 20.09
CA SER A 87 -15.41 -1.47 19.90
C SER A 87 -15.26 -2.33 18.64
N ALA A 88 -15.89 -3.50 18.62
CA ALA A 88 -15.93 -4.38 17.45
C ALA A 88 -16.43 -3.65 16.18
N ASP A 89 -17.46 -2.81 16.31
CA ASP A 89 -17.98 -1.99 15.20
C ASP A 89 -16.91 -1.07 14.60
N LYS A 90 -16.07 -0.45 15.44
CA LYS A 90 -15.02 0.46 14.98
C LYS A 90 -13.89 -0.30 14.30
N ARG A 91 -13.57 -1.52 14.76
CA ARG A 91 -12.62 -2.42 14.08
C ARG A 91 -13.12 -2.81 12.68
N ILE A 92 -14.40 -3.16 12.56
CA ILE A 92 -15.02 -3.52 11.26
C ILE A 92 -15.03 -2.30 10.32
N GLU A 93 -15.30 -1.11 10.85
CA GLU A 93 -15.24 0.14 10.07
C GLU A 93 -13.82 0.39 9.51
N LEU A 94 -12.78 0.27 10.35
CA LEU A 94 -11.39 0.40 9.90
C LEU A 94 -11.03 -0.62 8.80
N LEU A 95 -11.39 -1.88 9.00
CA LEU A 95 -11.19 -2.93 7.98
C LEU A 95 -11.91 -2.62 6.67
N THR A 96 -13.11 -2.04 6.75
CA THR A 96 -13.92 -1.68 5.58
C THR A 96 -13.34 -0.49 4.84
N GLU A 97 -12.91 0.54 5.56
CA GLU A 97 -12.23 1.69 4.99
C GLU A 97 -10.94 1.28 4.28
N ARG A 98 -10.13 0.41 4.90
CA ARG A 98 -8.90 -0.11 4.28
C ARG A 98 -9.18 -0.93 3.02
N GLU A 99 -10.19 -1.80 3.02
CA GLU A 99 -10.56 -2.54 1.81
C GLU A 99 -11.00 -1.62 0.66
N HIS A 100 -11.69 -0.52 0.98
CA HIS A 100 -12.11 0.46 -0.02
C HIS A 100 -10.92 1.22 -0.62
N VAL A 101 -9.96 1.64 0.21
CA VAL A 101 -8.71 2.28 -0.25
C VAL A 101 -7.95 1.36 -1.20
N GLU A 102 -7.78 0.08 -0.85
CA GLU A 102 -7.14 -0.92 -1.71
C GLU A 102 -7.83 -1.05 -3.08
N GLY A 103 -9.17 -1.04 -3.12
CA GLY A 103 -9.92 -1.02 -4.37
C GLY A 103 -9.73 0.26 -5.21
N GLY A 104 -9.53 1.40 -4.54
CA GLY A 104 -9.15 2.67 -5.18
C GLY A 104 -7.79 2.57 -5.87
N ILE A 105 -6.79 2.04 -5.16
CA ILE A 105 -5.44 1.83 -5.69
C ILE A 105 -5.47 0.88 -6.89
N ASP A 106 -6.22 -0.23 -6.83
CA ASP A 106 -6.40 -1.15 -7.97
C ASP A 106 -6.94 -0.43 -9.21
N THR A 107 -7.92 0.46 -9.03
CA THR A 107 -8.52 1.25 -10.12
C THR A 107 -7.51 2.22 -10.73
N MET A 108 -6.65 2.82 -9.91
CA MET A 108 -5.58 3.70 -10.37
C MET A 108 -4.53 2.92 -11.16
N ILE A 109 -4.12 1.74 -10.68
CA ILE A 109 -3.19 0.87 -11.40
C ILE A 109 -3.79 0.42 -12.73
N ALA A 110 -5.07 0.03 -12.75
CA ALA A 110 -5.78 -0.31 -13.98
C ALA A 110 -5.79 0.85 -14.99
N THR A 111 -5.79 2.10 -14.51
CA THR A 111 -5.70 3.30 -15.35
C THR A 111 -4.28 3.55 -15.83
N ALA A 112 -3.26 3.35 -15.00
CA ALA A 112 -1.85 3.42 -15.37
C ALA A 112 -1.48 2.37 -16.43
N LEU A 113 -2.02 1.15 -16.32
CA LEU A 113 -1.81 0.05 -17.28
C LEU A 113 -2.35 0.33 -18.69
N ARG A 114 -3.25 1.33 -18.84
CA ARG A 114 -3.72 1.79 -20.16
C ARG A 114 -2.72 2.72 -20.85
N GLN A 115 -1.73 3.23 -20.11
CA GLN A 115 -0.67 4.07 -20.67
C GLN A 115 0.38 3.21 -21.39
N ASP A 116 1.20 3.87 -22.20
CA ASP A 116 2.36 3.24 -22.81
C ASP A 116 3.45 3.07 -21.73
N LEU A 117 3.64 1.83 -21.28
CA LEU A 117 4.56 1.47 -20.20
C LEU A 117 5.54 0.40 -20.69
N PRO A 118 6.82 0.46 -20.25
CA PRO A 118 7.77 -0.62 -20.42
C PRO A 118 7.21 -1.94 -19.92
N ALA A 119 7.59 -3.05 -20.58
CA ALA A 119 7.10 -4.38 -20.24
C ALA A 119 7.35 -4.74 -18.77
N ASP A 120 8.54 -4.46 -18.24
CA ASP A 120 8.88 -4.68 -16.82
C ASP A 120 7.96 -3.91 -15.86
N THR A 121 7.70 -2.62 -16.13
CA THR A 121 6.80 -1.82 -15.28
C THR A 121 5.36 -2.32 -15.37
N ARG A 122 4.93 -2.75 -16.55
CA ARG A 122 3.59 -3.34 -16.75
C ARG A 122 3.43 -4.64 -15.98
N ASP A 123 4.40 -5.55 -16.07
CA ASP A 123 4.38 -6.82 -15.33
C ASP A 123 4.37 -6.57 -13.82
N TYR A 124 5.24 -5.68 -13.34
CA TYR A 124 5.27 -5.30 -11.93
C TYR A 124 3.92 -4.76 -11.43
N LEU A 125 3.28 -3.85 -12.18
CA LEU A 125 1.95 -3.36 -11.82
C LEU A 125 0.89 -4.49 -11.79
N GLN A 126 0.97 -5.48 -12.66
CA GLN A 126 0.06 -6.63 -12.62
C GLN A 126 0.28 -7.48 -11.37
N GLN A 127 1.53 -7.67 -10.94
CA GLN A 127 1.86 -8.34 -9.68
C GLN A 127 1.29 -7.56 -8.48
N VAL A 128 1.43 -6.23 -8.47
CA VAL A 128 0.87 -5.37 -7.42
C VAL A 128 -0.65 -5.49 -7.35
N ARG A 129 -1.36 -5.57 -8.48
CA ARG A 129 -2.82 -5.79 -8.48
C ARG A 129 -3.21 -7.13 -7.84
N ALA A 130 -2.45 -8.19 -8.12
CA ALA A 130 -2.70 -9.49 -7.50
C ALA A 130 -2.46 -9.45 -5.97
N ASP A 131 -1.42 -8.74 -5.52
CA ASP A 131 -1.16 -8.52 -4.09
C ASP A 131 -2.30 -7.72 -3.41
N ILE A 132 -2.78 -6.66 -4.06
CA ILE A 132 -3.94 -5.87 -3.59
C ILE A 132 -5.18 -6.75 -3.46
N GLU A 133 -5.44 -7.63 -4.43
CA GLU A 133 -6.58 -8.55 -4.35
C GLU A 133 -6.47 -9.49 -3.15
N ILE A 134 -5.28 -10.07 -2.91
CA ILE A 134 -5.01 -10.91 -1.75
C ILE A 134 -5.20 -10.11 -0.45
N ALA A 135 -4.69 -8.88 -0.38
CA ALA A 135 -4.86 -8.02 0.78
C ALA A 135 -6.34 -7.74 1.08
N ARG A 136 -7.14 -7.45 0.05
CA ARG A 136 -8.59 -7.24 0.18
C ARG A 136 -9.31 -8.50 0.68
N GLN A 137 -8.91 -9.68 0.22
CA GLN A 137 -9.45 -10.95 0.74
C GLN A 137 -9.13 -11.11 2.23
N ARG A 138 -7.86 -10.90 2.63
CA ARG A 138 -7.45 -10.98 4.04
C ARG A 138 -8.21 -9.99 4.93
N LEU A 139 -8.44 -8.76 4.44
CA LEU A 139 -9.24 -7.74 5.14
C LEU A 139 -10.71 -8.17 5.28
N ALA A 140 -11.29 -8.76 4.24
CA ALA A 140 -12.65 -9.27 4.27
C ALA A 140 -12.80 -10.44 5.25
N GLU A 141 -11.84 -11.37 5.26
CA GLU A 141 -11.81 -12.49 6.22
C GLU A 141 -11.71 -11.98 7.66
N ALA A 142 -10.84 -11.00 7.91
CA ALA A 142 -10.66 -10.41 9.24
C ALA A 142 -11.95 -9.78 9.81
N LYS A 143 -12.88 -9.31 8.97
CA LYS A 143 -14.18 -8.78 9.42
C LYS A 143 -15.11 -9.85 9.99
N THR A 144 -14.89 -11.10 9.61
CA THR A 144 -15.75 -12.23 10.02
C THR A 144 -15.26 -12.95 11.28
N LEU A 145 -14.04 -12.63 11.74
CA LEU A 145 -13.47 -13.22 12.95
C LEU A 145 -14.16 -12.66 14.21
N PRO A 146 -14.53 -13.52 15.19
CA PRO A 146 -15.04 -13.05 16.47
C PRO A 146 -13.94 -12.26 17.20
N SER A 147 -14.36 -11.16 17.84
CA SER A 147 -13.47 -10.22 18.56
C SER A 147 -12.88 -10.80 19.83
#